data_AF-A0A7S2EVE6-F1
#
_entry.id   AF-A0A7S2EVE6-F1
#
_cell.length_a   1.000
_cell.length_b   1.000
_cell.length_c   1.000
_cell.angle_alpha   90.00
_cell.angle_beta   90.00
_cell.angle_gamma   90.00
#
_symmetry.space_group_name_H-M   'P 1'
#
loop_
_entity.id
_entity.type
_entity.pdbx_description
1 polymer ?
#
loop_
_entity_poly.entity_id
_entity_poly.type
_entity_poly.pdbx_seq_one_letter_code
_entity_poly.pdbx_strand_id
1 'polypeptide(L)'
;FGISSIQSKDQKIFLSMLNLRAGQKAMSLSTFSSSASYFATGIKLLNREDWEHNYDLCLHLHNYYADAEYCNGKFHEVERVIEVVLAEAKSGSDKYRANFTLAKMLAAQNKIHEAMEIGYKVVFDMGQHLPSGLVDKSSLPEHI
;
A
#
# COMPACT_ATOMS: atom_id res chain seq x y z
N PHE A 1 -13.03 11.67 36.82
CA PHE A 1 -12.37 10.39 36.50
C PHE A 1 -12.36 10.24 34.99
N GLY A 2 -11.16 10.10 34.42
CA GLY A 2 -10.81 10.52 33.06
C GLY A 2 -11.48 9.75 31.94
N ILE A 3 -12.05 10.50 30.99
CA ILE A 3 -12.67 10.02 29.74
C ILE A 3 -11.58 9.66 28.70
N SER A 4 -10.30 9.74 29.09
CA SER A 4 -9.14 9.72 28.18
C SER A 4 -8.33 8.41 28.17
N SER A 5 -8.78 7.32 28.80
CA SER A 5 -7.83 6.20 29.08
C SER A 5 -8.33 4.78 28.89
N ILE A 6 -9.45 4.52 28.20
CA ILE A 6 -9.86 3.13 27.91
C ILE A 6 -10.34 3.03 26.47
N GLN A 7 -9.39 2.91 25.54
CA GLN A 7 -9.65 2.19 24.30
C GLN A 7 -8.98 0.83 24.45
N SER A 8 -9.76 -0.18 24.81
CA SER A 8 -9.25 -1.56 24.81
C SER A 8 -8.73 -1.93 23.42
N LYS A 9 -7.86 -2.94 23.33
CA LYS A 9 -7.34 -3.42 22.03
C LYS A 9 -8.49 -3.69 21.06
N ASP A 10 -9.54 -4.37 21.51
CA ASP A 10 -10.72 -4.68 20.69
C ASP A 10 -11.46 -3.44 20.19
N GLN A 11 -11.58 -2.40 21.02
CA GLN A 11 -12.19 -1.13 20.60
C GLN A 11 -11.35 -0.44 19.52
N LYS A 12 -10.01 -0.49 19.63
CA LYS A 12 -9.12 0.07 18.59
C LYS A 12 -9.23 -0.69 17.28
N ILE A 13 -9.28 -2.03 17.32
CA ILE A 13 -9.49 -2.87 16.13
C ILE A 13 -10.84 -2.52 15.49
N PHE A 14 -11.91 -2.48 16.28
CA PHE A 14 -13.25 -2.15 15.79
C PHE A 14 -13.30 -0.76 15.12
N LEU A 15 -12.71 0.26 15.76
CA LEU A 15 -12.63 1.60 15.19
C LEU A 15 -11.78 1.63 13.92
N SER A 16 -10.71 0.85 13.85
CA SER A 16 -9.87 0.71 12.65
C SER A 16 -10.65 0.10 11.48
N MET A 17 -11.49 -0.90 11.74
CA MET A 17 -12.38 -1.50 10.75
C MET A 17 -13.44 -0.51 10.25
N LEU A 18 -14.02 0.31 11.14
CA LEU A 18 -14.97 1.35 10.74
C LEU A 18 -14.30 2.40 9.84
N ASN A 19 -13.08 2.82 10.18
CA ASN A 19 -12.28 3.72 9.36
C ASN A 19 -11.96 3.12 7.99
N LEU A 20 -11.60 1.83 7.92
CA LEU A 20 -11.41 1.14 6.64
C LEU A 20 -12.66 1.25 5.76
N ARG A 21 -13.85 0.93 6.30
CA ARG A 21 -15.12 1.01 5.55
C ARG A 21 -15.46 2.44 5.13
N ALA A 22 -15.27 3.42 6.00
CA ALA A 22 -15.53 4.82 5.70
C ALA A 22 -14.60 5.34 4.61
N GLY A 23 -13.31 5.00 4.67
CA GLY A 23 -12.32 5.34 3.65
C GLY A 23 -12.63 4.71 2.30
N GLN A 24 -13.03 3.42 2.26
CA GLN A 24 -13.46 2.74 1.04
C GLN A 24 -14.71 3.39 0.41
N LYS A 25 -15.68 3.78 1.25
CA LYS A 25 -16.86 4.53 0.78
C LYS A 25 -16.45 5.90 0.20
N ALA A 26 -15.53 6.61 0.86
CA ALA A 26 -15.01 7.88 0.34
C ALA A 26 -14.24 7.71 -0.98
N MET A 27 -13.48 6.61 -1.16
CA MET A 27 -12.86 6.27 -2.46
C MET A 27 -13.90 6.16 -3.57
N SER A 28 -15.03 5.48 -3.31
CA SER A 28 -16.09 5.30 -4.32
C SER A 28 -16.76 6.60 -4.75
N LEU A 29 -16.62 7.65 -3.93
CA LEU A 29 -17.12 9.00 -4.18
C LEU A 29 -16.00 9.95 -4.65
N SER A 30 -14.83 9.41 -5.00
CA SER A 30 -13.63 10.15 -5.42
C SER A 30 -13.19 11.23 -4.43
N THR A 31 -13.50 11.06 -3.14
CA THR A 31 -13.13 12.01 -2.07
C THR A 31 -11.83 11.55 -1.42
N PHE A 32 -10.74 11.63 -2.19
CA PHE A 32 -9.46 11.00 -1.85
C PHE A 32 -8.78 11.59 -0.59
N SER A 33 -8.94 12.88 -0.32
CA SER A 33 -8.44 13.51 0.91
C SER A 33 -9.14 12.98 2.16
N SER A 34 -10.47 12.89 2.13
CA SER A 34 -11.27 12.31 3.21
C SER A 34 -10.96 10.82 3.38
N SER A 35 -10.78 10.11 2.28
CA SER A 35 -10.42 8.70 2.28
C SER A 35 -9.08 8.45 2.97
N ALA A 36 -8.04 9.20 2.58
CA ALA A 36 -6.73 9.16 3.20
C ALA A 36 -6.80 9.44 4.72
N SER A 37 -7.61 10.42 5.14
CA SER A 37 -7.81 10.74 6.57
C SER A 37 -8.40 9.56 7.37
N TYR A 38 -9.41 8.88 6.83
CA TYR A 38 -9.97 7.69 7.47
C TYR A 38 -8.94 6.57 7.56
N PHE A 39 -8.25 6.24 6.47
CA PHE A 39 -7.23 5.19 6.51
C PHE A 39 -6.09 5.52 7.46
N ALA A 40 -5.57 6.75 7.45
CA ALA A 40 -4.54 7.20 8.38
C ALA A 40 -4.99 7.10 9.84
N THR A 41 -6.26 7.41 10.13
CA THR A 41 -6.84 7.25 11.47
C THR A 41 -6.90 5.77 11.87
N GLY A 42 -7.32 4.89 10.96
CA GLY A 42 -7.30 3.44 11.19
C GLY A 42 -5.89 2.91 11.47
N ILE A 43 -4.90 3.35 10.70
CA ILE A 43 -3.49 2.95 10.89
C ILE A 43 -2.97 3.39 12.27
N LYS A 44 -3.28 4.62 12.71
CA LYS A 44 -2.83 5.16 14.02
C LYS A 44 -3.39 4.41 15.23
N LEU A 45 -4.48 3.67 15.06
CA LEU A 45 -5.12 2.89 16.13
C LEU A 45 -4.49 1.49 16.27
N LEU A 46 -3.76 1.03 15.26
CA LEU A 46 -3.11 -0.27 15.23
C LEU A 46 -1.65 -0.15 15.69
N ASN A 47 -1.10 -1.24 16.19
CA ASN A 47 0.31 -1.35 16.56
C ASN A 47 1.02 -2.40 15.68
N ARG A 48 2.32 -2.62 15.92
CA ARG A 48 3.10 -3.57 15.16
C ARG A 48 2.61 -5.03 15.32
N GLU A 49 2.20 -5.42 16.52
CA GLU A 49 1.69 -6.78 16.80
C GLU A 49 0.40 -7.08 16.01
N ASP A 50 -0.33 -6.06 15.57
CA ASP A 50 -1.53 -6.24 14.75
C ASP A 50 -1.22 -6.73 13.33
N TRP A 51 0.02 -6.61 12.82
CA TRP A 51 0.40 -7.29 11.56
C TRP A 51 0.43 -8.82 11.70
N GLU A 52 0.67 -9.33 12.91
CA GLU A 52 0.59 -10.76 13.19
C GLU A 52 -0.86 -11.20 13.40
N HIS A 53 -1.60 -10.50 14.24
CA HIS A 53 -2.93 -10.92 14.73
C HIS A 53 -4.12 -10.42 13.87
N ASN A 54 -3.94 -9.31 13.17
CA ASN A 54 -4.95 -8.59 12.39
C ASN A 54 -4.42 -8.23 10.99
N TYR A 55 -3.68 -9.16 10.38
CA TYR A 55 -2.92 -8.95 9.15
C TYR A 55 -3.74 -8.28 8.03
N ASP A 56 -4.90 -8.83 7.68
CA ASP A 56 -5.72 -8.34 6.56
C ASP A 56 -6.19 -6.90 6.79
N LEU A 57 -6.49 -6.54 8.04
CA LEU A 57 -6.89 -5.19 8.40
C LEU A 57 -5.73 -4.21 8.19
N CYS A 58 -4.54 -4.57 8.69
CA CYS A 58 -3.32 -3.78 8.51
C CYS A 58 -3.00 -3.62 7.01
N LEU A 59 -2.94 -4.74 6.29
CA LEU A 59 -2.63 -4.78 4.86
C LEU A 59 -3.61 -3.94 4.04
N HIS A 60 -4.92 -4.06 4.30
CA HIS A 60 -5.91 -3.27 3.60
C HIS A 60 -5.80 -1.78 3.90
N LEU A 61 -5.70 -1.39 5.17
CA LEU A 61 -5.57 0.02 5.56
C LEU A 61 -4.36 0.69 4.91
N HIS A 62 -3.19 0.05 4.97
CA HIS A 62 -1.95 0.61 4.42
C HIS A 62 -2.00 0.73 2.90
N ASN A 63 -2.47 -0.30 2.20
CA ASN A 63 -2.55 -0.25 0.75
C ASN A 63 -3.61 0.77 0.26
N TYR A 64 -4.78 0.84 0.90
CA TYR A 64 -5.78 1.83 0.53
C TYR A 64 -5.34 3.26 0.88
N TYR A 65 -4.57 3.44 1.95
CA TYR A 65 -3.91 4.71 2.23
C TYR A 65 -2.95 5.09 1.11
N ALA A 66 -2.11 4.16 0.65
CA ALA A 66 -1.22 4.36 -0.50
C ALA A 66 -1.98 4.78 -1.77
N ASP A 67 -3.07 4.09 -2.10
CA ASP A 67 -3.89 4.40 -3.26
C ASP A 67 -4.54 5.79 -3.15
N ALA A 68 -5.04 6.17 -1.96
CA ALA A 68 -5.62 7.49 -1.73
C ALA A 68 -4.58 8.61 -1.82
N GLU A 69 -3.39 8.42 -1.23
CA GLU A 69 -2.31 9.40 -1.27
C GLU A 69 -1.71 9.54 -2.67
N TYR A 70 -1.65 8.45 -3.44
CA TYR A 70 -1.33 8.50 -4.87
C TYR A 70 -2.31 9.41 -5.62
N CYS A 71 -3.62 9.23 -5.43
CA CYS A 71 -4.64 10.08 -6.05
C CYS A 71 -4.55 11.55 -5.59
N ASN A 72 -4.10 11.80 -4.36
CA ASN A 72 -3.85 13.15 -3.84
C ASN A 72 -2.51 13.76 -4.28
N GLY A 73 -1.68 13.02 -5.03
CA GLY A 73 -0.33 13.45 -5.42
C GLY A 73 0.67 13.52 -4.25
N LYS A 74 0.38 12.87 -3.12
CA LYS A 74 1.24 12.84 -1.92
C LYS A 74 2.24 11.69 -2.01
N PHE A 75 3.12 11.77 -3.01
CA PHE A 75 4.04 10.70 -3.38
C PHE A 75 5.00 10.27 -2.26
N HIS A 76 5.45 11.21 -1.41
CA HIS A 76 6.27 10.86 -0.24
C HIS A 76 5.56 9.93 0.74
N GLU A 77 4.25 10.13 0.96
CA GLU A 77 3.47 9.24 1.82
C GLU A 77 3.25 7.87 1.19
N VAL A 78 3.11 7.82 -0.14
CA VAL A 78 3.01 6.57 -0.89
C VAL A 78 4.28 5.73 -0.72
N GLU A 79 5.47 6.32 -0.91
CA GLU A 79 6.75 5.64 -0.68
C GLU A 79 6.84 5.10 0.75
N ARG A 80 6.62 5.97 1.74
CA ARG A 80 6.70 5.62 3.17
C ARG A 80 5.77 4.47 3.55
N VAL A 81 4.52 4.48 3.09
CA VAL A 81 3.57 3.43 3.45
C VAL A 81 3.84 2.11 2.70
N ILE A 82 4.31 2.19 1.45
CA ILE A 82 4.66 1.01 0.67
C ILE A 82 5.85 0.27 1.28
N GLU A 83 6.85 0.98 1.80
CA GLU A 83 7.96 0.36 2.53
C GLU A 83 7.46 -0.49 3.72
N VAL A 84 6.48 0.01 4.47
CA VAL A 84 5.86 -0.75 5.57
C VAL A 84 5.15 -2.01 5.05
N VAL A 85 4.37 -1.88 3.97
CA VAL A 85 3.67 -3.04 3.38
C VAL A 85 4.67 -4.08 2.88
N LEU A 86 5.75 -3.68 2.22
CA LEU A 86 6.76 -4.60 1.69
C LEU A 86 7.53 -5.33 2.80
N ALA A 87 7.75 -4.65 3.95
CA ALA A 87 8.41 -5.25 5.11
C ALA A 87 7.53 -6.29 5.82
N GLU A 88 6.21 -6.06 5.89
CA GLU A 88 5.27 -6.91 6.63
C GLU A 88 4.53 -7.92 5.74
N ALA A 89 4.69 -7.84 4.40
CA ALA A 89 4.01 -8.69 3.44
C ALA A 89 4.34 -10.19 3.61
N LYS A 90 3.30 -11.01 3.74
CA LYS A 90 3.39 -12.48 3.91
C LYS A 90 3.42 -13.26 2.60
N SER A 91 3.04 -12.64 1.48
CA SER A 91 3.00 -13.29 0.16
C SER A 91 3.53 -12.41 -0.97
N GLY A 92 3.89 -13.04 -2.09
CA GLY A 92 4.27 -12.33 -3.32
C GLY A 92 3.13 -11.48 -3.88
N SER A 93 1.87 -11.89 -3.69
CA SER A 93 0.69 -11.12 -4.10
C SER A 93 0.58 -9.80 -3.33
N ASP A 94 0.88 -9.83 -2.03
CA ASP A 94 0.86 -8.63 -1.19
C ASP A 94 1.94 -7.63 -1.64
N LYS A 95 3.15 -8.14 -1.91
CA LYS A 95 4.24 -7.34 -2.48
C LYS A 95 3.91 -6.79 -3.85
N TYR A 96 3.24 -7.57 -4.70
CA TYR A 96 2.81 -7.12 -6.02
C TYR A 96 1.88 -5.94 -5.95
N ARG A 97 0.86 -6.00 -5.10
CA ARG A 97 -0.10 -4.91 -4.96
C ARG A 97 0.59 -3.61 -4.56
N ALA A 98 1.46 -3.68 -3.54
CA ALA A 98 2.24 -2.54 -3.08
C ALA A 98 3.14 -1.97 -4.19
N ASN A 99 3.94 -2.83 -4.83
CA ASN A 99 4.83 -2.40 -5.91
C ASN A 99 4.08 -1.87 -7.15
N PHE A 100 2.88 -2.38 -7.44
CA PHE A 100 2.04 -1.85 -8.51
C PHE A 100 1.64 -0.39 -8.23
N THR A 101 1.32 -0.04 -6.98
CA THR A 101 1.06 1.35 -6.61
C THR A 101 2.31 2.23 -6.66
N LEU A 102 3.48 1.70 -6.30
CA LEU A 102 4.76 2.39 -6.47
C LEU A 102 5.08 2.66 -7.95
N ALA A 103 4.87 1.67 -8.83
CA ALA A 103 5.07 1.82 -10.27
C ALA A 103 4.12 2.85 -10.88
N LYS A 104 2.82 2.86 -10.50
CA LYS A 104 1.86 3.92 -10.91
C LYS A 104 2.37 5.31 -10.52
N MET A 105 2.87 5.46 -9.28
CA MET A 105 3.41 6.72 -8.78
C MET A 105 4.62 7.19 -9.59
N LEU A 106 5.59 6.32 -9.83
CA LEU A 106 6.78 6.63 -10.64
C LEU A 106 6.40 7.00 -12.08
N ALA A 107 5.45 6.29 -12.67
CA ALA A 107 4.94 6.61 -14.00
C ALA A 107 4.28 8.00 -14.03
N ALA A 108 3.49 8.36 -13.02
CA ALA A 108 2.91 9.69 -12.88
C ALA A 108 3.97 10.80 -12.70
N GLN A 109 5.16 10.46 -12.20
CA GLN A 109 6.33 11.34 -12.12
C GLN A 109 7.22 11.31 -13.38
N ASN A 110 6.78 10.67 -14.48
CA ASN A 110 7.55 10.49 -15.70
C ASN A 110 8.85 9.68 -15.53
N LYS A 111 8.97 8.90 -14.44
CA LYS A 111 10.09 8.00 -14.16
C LYS A 111 9.80 6.59 -14.70
N ILE A 112 9.57 6.51 -16.01
CA ILE A 112 9.08 5.29 -16.67
C ILE A 112 10.08 4.13 -16.53
N HIS A 113 11.38 4.40 -16.59
CA HIS A 113 12.41 3.37 -16.38
C HIS A 113 12.35 2.76 -14.98
N GLU A 114 12.29 3.59 -13.93
CA GLU A 114 12.17 3.10 -12.55
C GLU A 114 10.86 2.30 -12.34
N ALA A 115 9.76 2.73 -12.95
CA ALA A 115 8.49 2.00 -12.90
C ALA A 115 8.58 0.62 -13.58
N MET A 116 9.29 0.51 -14.70
CA MET A 116 9.53 -0.75 -15.39
C MET A 116 10.39 -1.72 -14.56
N GLU A 117 11.48 -1.23 -13.96
CA GLU A 117 12.34 -2.03 -13.08
C GLU A 117 11.56 -2.68 -11.93
N ILE A 118 10.66 -1.92 -11.30
CA ILE A 118 9.78 -2.44 -10.26
C ILE A 118 8.83 -3.49 -10.84
N GLY A 119 8.20 -3.21 -11.99
CA GLY A 119 7.34 -4.17 -12.68
C GLY A 119 8.04 -5.50 -12.97
N TYR A 120 9.28 -5.45 -13.48
CA TYR A 120 10.09 -6.63 -13.78
C TYR A 120 10.43 -7.43 -12.53
N LYS A 121 10.92 -6.76 -11.49
CA LYS A 121 11.26 -7.40 -10.22
C LYS A 121 10.08 -8.20 -9.67
N VAL A 122 8.88 -7.60 -9.70
CA VAL A 122 7.69 -8.25 -9.17
C VAL A 122 7.26 -9.47 -10.00
N VAL A 123 7.29 -9.37 -11.33
CA VAL A 123 6.94 -10.51 -12.21
C VAL A 123 7.92 -11.66 -12.02
N PHE A 124 9.21 -11.34 -11.87
CA PHE A 124 10.25 -12.33 -11.60
C PHE A 124 10.10 -12.99 -10.23
N ASP A 125 9.80 -12.22 -9.18
CA ASP A 125 9.53 -12.73 -7.82
C ASP A 125 8.33 -13.69 -7.77
N MET A 126 7.41 -13.62 -8.74
CA MET A 126 6.29 -14.57 -8.90
C MET A 126 6.64 -15.86 -9.64
N GLY A 127 7.89 -16.03 -10.06
CA GLY A 127 8.33 -17.18 -10.85
C GLY A 127 7.81 -17.17 -12.29
N GLN A 128 7.34 -16.02 -12.78
CA GLN A 128 6.94 -15.88 -14.18
C GLN A 128 8.09 -15.30 -15.00
N HIS A 129 8.38 -15.95 -16.13
CA HIS A 129 9.29 -15.40 -17.13
C HIS A 129 8.52 -14.46 -18.05
N LEU A 130 9.07 -13.28 -18.32
CA LEU A 130 8.49 -12.40 -19.34
C LEU A 130 8.56 -13.08 -20.71
N PRO A 131 7.48 -12.98 -21.53
CA PRO A 131 7.52 -13.42 -22.91
C PRO A 131 8.68 -12.76 -23.67
N SER A 132 9.50 -13.57 -24.30
CA SER A 132 10.60 -13.09 -25.15
C SER A 132 10.05 -12.21 -26.27
N GLY A 133 10.38 -10.92 -26.26
CA GLY A 133 9.98 -9.95 -27.29
C GLY A 133 9.21 -8.72 -26.80
N LEU A 134 8.79 -8.68 -25.52
CA LEU A 134 8.11 -7.51 -24.93
C LEU A 134 9.08 -6.46 -24.37
N VAL A 135 10.38 -6.76 -24.36
CA VAL A 135 11.42 -5.93 -23.73
C VAL A 135 12.59 -5.81 -24.69
N ASP A 136 13.02 -4.59 -24.98
CA ASP A 136 14.34 -4.37 -25.57
C ASP A 136 15.39 -4.81 -24.55
N LYS A 137 16.26 -5.75 -24.93
CA LYS A 137 17.31 -6.30 -24.07
C LYS A 137 18.27 -5.23 -23.55
N SER A 138 18.34 -4.07 -24.21
CA SER A 138 19.09 -2.89 -23.75
C SER A 138 18.50 -2.24 -22.50
N SER A 139 17.24 -2.54 -22.18
CA SER A 139 16.46 -1.97 -21.09
C SER A 139 16.39 -2.87 -19.85
N LEU A 140 17.05 -4.04 -19.89
CA LEU A 140 17.12 -4.96 -18.75
C LEU A 140 18.34 -4.61 -17.89
N PRO A 141 18.23 -4.64 -16.55
CA PRO A 141 19.38 -4.43 -15.68
C PRO A 141 20.40 -5.57 -15.90
N GLU A 142 21.70 -5.24 -15.90
CA GLU A 142 22.81 -6.13 -16.27
C GLU A 142 23.00 -7.38 -15.36
N HIS A 143 22.10 -7.63 -14.40
CA HIS A 143 22.25 -8.66 -13.38
C HIS A 143 21.02 -9.58 -13.22
N ILE A 144 20.23 -9.78 -14.28
CA ILE A 144 19.24 -10.87 -14.36
C ILE A 144 19.71 -11.97 -15.30
#